data_AF-A0A918C9D6-F1
#
_entry.id   AF-A0A918C9D6-F1
#
_cell.length_a   1.000
_cell.length_b   1.000
_cell.length_c   1.000
_cell.angle_alpha   90.00
_cell.angle_beta   90.00
_cell.angle_gamma   90.00
#
_symmetry.space_group_name_H-M   'P 1'
#
loop_
_entity.id
_entity.type
_entity.pdbx_description
1 polymer ?
#
loop_
_entity_poly.entity_id
_entity_poly.type
_entity_poly.pdbx_seq_one_letter_code
_entity_poly.pdbx_strand_id
1 'polypeptide(L)'
;MAVEFKSGFPAAAALMAERRQRYQQLMDASVVAVAEVAKQVIVEGTMVGVYLTPEGNYVRTEHLLESIFARPAHIGAALGVEMGNVAEYASDVEYGSLGSEISEAEAHARAAAEPGLAPLYLGRTAKAWFLPNPAVTRASVVTSDLLRKAHITAFKLAMR
;
A
#
# COMPACT_ATOMS: atom_id res chain seq x y z
N MET A 1 -1.81 41.71 -51.30
CA MET A 1 -1.60 40.26 -51.15
C MET A 1 -1.86 39.90 -49.69
N ALA A 2 -2.97 39.24 -49.40
CA ALA A 2 -3.22 38.67 -48.07
C ALA A 2 -2.48 37.34 -47.98
N VAL A 3 -1.60 37.20 -46.99
CA VAL A 3 -0.89 35.95 -46.72
C VAL A 3 -1.83 35.07 -45.91
N GLU A 4 -2.40 34.05 -46.55
CA GLU A 4 -3.13 32.98 -45.86
C GLU A 4 -2.16 32.20 -44.96
N PHE A 5 -2.22 32.44 -43.66
CA PHE A 5 -1.65 31.55 -42.66
C PHE A 5 -2.47 30.25 -42.65
N LYS A 6 -2.03 29.25 -43.41
CA LYS A 6 -2.55 27.88 -43.28
C LYS A 6 -2.34 27.42 -41.84
N SER A 7 -3.44 27.25 -41.12
CA SER A 7 -3.49 26.81 -39.73
C SER A 7 -2.92 25.40 -39.57
N GLY A 8 -1.60 25.28 -39.35
CA GLY A 8 -0.93 24.01 -39.00
C GLY A 8 -1.16 23.58 -37.54
N PHE A 9 -1.82 24.41 -36.74
CA PHE A 9 -2.10 24.20 -35.32
C PHE A 9 -3.06 23.03 -34.97
N PRO A 10 -4.10 22.70 -35.74
CA PRO A 10 -5.05 21.65 -35.36
C PRO A 10 -4.43 20.25 -35.35
N ALA A 11 -3.54 19.97 -36.31
CA ALA A 11 -2.90 18.65 -36.45
C ALA A 11 -1.91 18.37 -35.31
N ALA A 12 -1.12 19.37 -34.90
CA ALA A 12 -0.20 19.25 -33.78
C ALA A 12 -0.94 19.08 -32.44
N ALA A 13 -2.04 19.82 -32.24
CA ALA A 13 -2.86 19.70 -31.04
C ALA A 13 -3.53 18.32 -30.93
N ALA A 14 -4.07 17.80 -32.04
CA ALA A 14 -4.66 16.47 -32.09
C ALA A 14 -3.64 15.37 -31.77
N LEU A 15 -2.44 15.43 -32.36
CA LEU A 15 -1.36 14.49 -32.08
C LEU A 15 -0.94 14.52 -30.60
N MET A 16 -0.82 15.71 -29.99
CA MET A 16 -0.46 15.82 -28.57
C MET A 16 -1.56 15.31 -27.63
N ALA A 17 -2.83 15.48 -28.01
CA ALA A 17 -3.96 14.91 -27.27
C ALA A 17 -3.92 13.37 -27.30
N GLU A 18 -3.69 12.78 -28.48
CA GLU A 18 -3.55 11.33 -28.65
C GLU A 18 -2.39 10.78 -27.82
N ARG A 19 -1.21 11.41 -27.90
CA ARG A 19 -0.03 11.01 -27.10
C ARG A 19 -0.30 11.09 -25.60
N ARG A 20 -1.00 12.14 -25.14
CA ARG A 20 -1.38 12.28 -23.73
C ARG A 20 -2.33 11.15 -23.30
N GLN A 21 -3.33 10.84 -24.12
CA GLN A 21 -4.26 9.76 -23.84
C GLN A 21 -3.55 8.40 -23.77
N ARG A 22 -2.64 8.14 -24.70
CA ARG A 22 -1.84 6.91 -24.72
C ARG A 22 -0.92 6.80 -23.50
N TYR A 23 -0.26 7.90 -23.13
CA TYR A 23 0.54 7.97 -21.90
C TYR A 23 -0.31 7.63 -20.66
N GLN A 24 -1.50 8.23 -20.55
CA GLN A 24 -2.40 8.00 -19.43
C GLN A 24 -2.80 6.52 -19.33
N GLN A 25 -3.21 5.91 -20.44
CA GLN A 25 -3.58 4.50 -20.49
C GLN A 25 -2.44 3.56 -20.06
N LEU A 26 -1.21 3.84 -20.52
CA LEU A 26 -0.04 3.06 -20.15
C LEU A 26 0.30 3.21 -18.66
N MET A 27 0.13 4.42 -18.12
CA MET A 27 0.38 4.67 -16.72
C MET A 27 -0.68 4.07 -15.81
N ASP A 28 -1.96 4.14 -16.17
CA ASP A 28 -3.06 3.53 -15.41
C ASP A 28 -2.83 2.01 -15.27
N ALA A 29 -2.50 1.32 -16.38
CA ALA A 29 -2.16 -0.10 -16.35
C ALA A 29 -0.92 -0.39 -15.50
N SER A 30 0.12 0.46 -15.59
CA SER A 30 1.35 0.28 -14.83
C SER A 30 1.11 0.46 -13.32
N VAL A 31 0.29 1.42 -12.92
CA VAL A 31 0.03 1.72 -11.50
C VAL A 31 -0.73 0.57 -10.84
N VAL A 32 -1.68 -0.07 -11.55
CA VAL A 32 -2.33 -1.29 -11.07
C VAL A 32 -1.31 -2.40 -10.83
N ALA A 33 -0.43 -2.66 -11.80
CA ALA A 33 0.62 -3.68 -11.65
C ALA A 33 1.58 -3.36 -10.50
N VAL A 34 1.96 -2.09 -10.33
CA VAL A 34 2.83 -1.66 -9.22
C VAL A 34 2.13 -1.78 -7.87
N ALA A 35 0.82 -1.52 -7.80
CA ALA A 35 0.05 -1.71 -6.58
C ALA A 35 0.04 -3.18 -6.12
N GLU A 36 -0.13 -4.13 -7.05
CA GLU A 36 -0.05 -5.57 -6.72
C GLU A 36 1.33 -5.96 -6.18
N VAL A 37 2.41 -5.47 -6.83
CA VAL A 37 3.77 -5.70 -6.33
C VAL A 37 3.97 -5.06 -4.94
N ALA A 38 3.46 -3.85 -4.72
CA ALA A 38 3.53 -3.19 -3.43
C ALA A 38 2.84 -4.02 -2.35
N LYS A 39 1.62 -4.53 -2.62
CA LYS A 39 0.89 -5.40 -1.70
C LYS A 39 1.71 -6.64 -1.35
N GLN A 40 2.28 -7.31 -2.34
CA GLN A 40 3.09 -8.50 -2.13
C GLN A 40 4.32 -8.22 -1.25
N VAL A 41 5.03 -7.11 -1.49
CA VAL A 41 6.20 -6.73 -0.67
C VAL A 41 5.79 -6.45 0.78
N ILE A 42 4.62 -5.83 1.01
CA ILE A 42 4.11 -5.60 2.37
C ILE A 42 3.78 -6.94 3.04
N VAL A 43 3.10 -7.85 2.35
CA VAL A 43 2.76 -9.19 2.86
C VAL A 43 4.03 -9.96 3.21
N GLU A 44 5.00 -10.04 2.31
CA GLU A 44 6.28 -10.73 2.55
C GLU A 44 7.05 -10.12 3.72
N GLY A 45 7.13 -8.79 3.78
CA GLY A 45 7.77 -8.08 4.88
C GLY A 45 7.08 -8.31 6.22
N THR A 46 5.74 -8.43 6.21
CA THR A 46 4.93 -8.73 7.40
C THR A 46 5.10 -10.18 7.82
N MET A 47 5.13 -11.13 6.88
CA MET A 47 5.42 -12.54 7.17
C MET A 47 6.78 -12.67 7.86
N VAL A 48 7.83 -12.10 7.29
CA VAL A 48 9.19 -12.19 7.88
C VAL A 48 9.30 -11.44 9.21
N GLY A 49 8.65 -10.29 9.35
CA GLY A 49 8.77 -9.43 10.52
C GLY A 49 7.88 -9.81 11.70
N VAL A 50 6.78 -10.52 11.43
CA VAL A 50 5.74 -10.85 12.41
C VAL A 50 5.55 -12.36 12.45
N TYR A 51 4.96 -12.95 11.41
CA TYR A 51 4.44 -14.32 11.44
C TYR A 51 5.48 -15.44 11.40
N LEU A 52 6.69 -15.19 10.89
CA LEU A 52 7.80 -16.16 10.87
C LEU A 52 8.73 -16.02 12.08
N THR A 53 8.43 -15.11 13.01
CA THR A 53 9.19 -14.99 14.26
C THR A 53 8.62 -15.97 15.31
N PRO A 54 9.33 -16.32 16.39
CA PRO A 54 8.72 -17.16 17.44
C PRO A 54 7.58 -16.44 18.20
N GLU A 55 6.45 -17.13 18.41
CA GLU A 55 5.21 -16.57 19.00
C GLU A 55 5.28 -16.28 20.51
N GLY A 56 6.30 -16.71 21.24
CA GLY A 56 6.40 -16.44 22.68
C GLY A 56 5.16 -16.92 23.46
N ASN A 57 4.55 -16.03 24.26
CA ASN A 57 3.36 -16.31 25.09
C ASN A 57 2.06 -15.73 24.50
N TYR A 58 2.01 -15.52 23.18
CA TYR A 58 0.85 -14.98 22.48
C TYR A 58 0.50 -15.88 21.28
N VAL A 59 -0.72 -15.79 20.79
CA VAL A 59 -1.18 -16.41 19.55
C VAL A 59 -1.30 -15.32 18.50
N ARG A 60 -0.90 -15.62 17.27
CA ARG A 60 -1.01 -14.71 16.15
C ARG A 60 -2.32 -14.91 15.41
N THR A 61 -2.97 -13.79 15.12
CA THR A 61 -4.14 -13.72 14.25
C THR A 61 -3.68 -13.29 12.86
N GLU A 62 -4.27 -13.86 11.80
CA GLU A 62 -3.92 -13.50 10.42
C GLU A 62 -4.55 -12.18 9.95
N HIS A 63 -5.33 -11.51 10.80
CA HIS A 63 -6.10 -10.31 10.42
C HIS A 63 -5.23 -9.15 9.92
N LEU A 64 -3.99 -8.99 10.42
CA LEU A 64 -3.07 -8.02 9.86
C LEU A 64 -2.83 -8.27 8.36
N LEU A 65 -2.67 -9.54 7.94
CA LEU A 65 -2.49 -9.88 6.53
C LEU A 65 -3.71 -9.54 5.69
N GLU A 66 -4.90 -9.81 6.22
CA GLU A 66 -6.18 -9.51 5.56
C GLU A 66 -6.42 -8.01 5.42
N SER A 67 -5.95 -7.22 6.38
CA SER A 67 -6.09 -5.77 6.41
C SER A 67 -5.09 -5.02 5.52
N ILE A 68 -4.06 -5.70 4.98
CA ILE A 68 -3.06 -5.08 4.10
C ILE A 68 -3.69 -4.69 2.77
N PHE A 69 -3.50 -3.43 2.38
CA PHE A 69 -3.94 -2.91 1.11
C PHE A 69 -2.80 -2.20 0.37
N ALA A 70 -2.87 -2.28 -0.96
CA ALA A 70 -2.18 -1.37 -1.85
C ALA A 70 -3.09 -1.15 -3.06
N ARG A 71 -3.31 0.11 -3.44
CA ARG A 71 -4.24 0.47 -4.51
C ARG A 71 -3.72 1.66 -5.32
N PRO A 72 -4.06 1.74 -6.61
CA PRO A 72 -3.85 2.94 -7.40
C PRO A 72 -4.44 4.16 -6.70
N ALA A 73 -3.69 5.25 -6.70
CA ALA A 73 -4.11 6.52 -6.15
C ALA A 73 -3.85 7.64 -7.15
N HIS A 74 -4.82 8.55 -7.25
CA HIS A 74 -4.70 9.76 -8.05
C HIS A 74 -4.54 10.95 -7.11
N ILE A 75 -3.35 11.58 -7.14
CA ILE A 75 -3.05 12.78 -6.36
C ILE A 75 -2.97 13.95 -7.35
N GLY A 76 -4.11 14.56 -7.62
CA GLY A 76 -4.24 15.57 -8.67
C GLY A 76 -3.94 14.98 -10.05
N ALA A 77 -2.93 15.53 -10.74
CA ALA A 77 -2.47 15.02 -12.03
C ALA A 77 -1.43 13.87 -11.91
N ALA A 78 -1.00 13.54 -10.69
CA ALA A 78 -0.03 12.48 -10.45
C ALA A 78 -0.73 11.15 -10.19
N LEU A 79 -0.20 10.10 -10.81
CA LEU A 79 -0.54 8.72 -10.50
C LEU A 79 0.44 8.16 -9.47
N GLY A 80 -0.08 7.47 -8.46
CA GLY A 80 0.71 6.85 -7.41
C GLY A 80 0.03 5.59 -6.86
N VAL A 81 0.58 5.08 -5.77
CA VAL A 81 0.02 3.93 -5.04
C VAL A 81 -0.14 4.33 -3.58
N GLU A 82 -1.35 4.17 -3.06
CA GLU A 82 -1.64 4.25 -1.64
C GLU A 82 -1.55 2.85 -1.04
N MET A 83 -0.88 2.71 0.10
CA MET A 83 -0.64 1.40 0.71
C MET A 83 -0.57 1.51 2.23
N GLY A 84 -0.95 0.45 2.92
CA GLY A 84 -1.00 0.40 4.38
C GLY A 84 -1.71 -0.84 4.91
N ASN A 85 -2.22 -0.74 6.13
CA ASN A 85 -3.12 -1.71 6.74
C ASN A 85 -4.23 -0.95 7.50
N VAL A 86 -5.35 -1.62 7.75
CA VAL A 86 -6.52 -1.03 8.45
C VAL A 86 -6.89 -1.78 9.74
N ALA A 87 -6.00 -2.64 10.26
CA ALA A 87 -6.24 -3.31 11.53
C ALA A 87 -6.42 -2.27 12.65
N GLU A 88 -7.54 -2.34 13.36
CA GLU A 88 -7.99 -1.28 14.28
C GLU A 88 -7.38 -1.41 15.68
N TYR A 89 -6.95 -2.62 16.07
CA TYR A 89 -6.37 -2.85 17.38
C TYR A 89 -5.24 -3.91 17.40
N ALA A 90 -4.35 -3.80 18.38
CA ALA A 90 -3.19 -4.69 18.55
C ALA A 90 -3.54 -6.17 18.74
N SER A 91 -4.71 -6.46 19.33
CA SER A 91 -5.27 -7.82 19.50
C SER A 91 -5.62 -8.48 18.18
N ASP A 92 -5.92 -7.68 17.15
CA ASP A 92 -6.16 -8.18 15.80
C ASP A 92 -4.87 -8.69 15.16
N VAL A 93 -3.70 -8.48 15.79
CA VAL A 93 -2.41 -8.98 15.30
C VAL A 93 -1.85 -10.08 16.23
N GLU A 94 -1.88 -9.82 17.54
CA GLU A 94 -1.35 -10.72 18.56
C GLU A 94 -2.25 -10.66 19.80
N TYR A 95 -2.74 -11.81 20.28
CA TYR A 95 -3.38 -11.89 21.59
C TYR A 95 -2.57 -12.79 22.52
N GLY A 96 -2.35 -12.37 23.77
CA GLY A 96 -1.60 -13.15 24.74
C GLY A 96 -2.09 -12.93 26.15
N SER A 97 -2.18 -14.03 26.91
CA SER A 97 -2.57 -14.02 28.32
C SER A 97 -1.48 -14.74 29.13
N LEU A 98 -0.85 -14.02 30.05
CA LEU A 98 0.11 -14.65 30.96
C LEU A 98 -0.67 -15.38 32.06
N GLY A 99 -0.80 -16.70 31.92
CA GLY A 99 -1.38 -17.57 32.95
C GLY A 99 -2.90 -17.46 33.13
N SER A 100 -3.63 -16.88 32.18
CA SER A 100 -5.09 -16.81 32.20
C SER A 100 -5.68 -17.43 30.94
N GLU A 101 -6.64 -18.34 31.10
CA GLU A 101 -7.40 -18.95 30.01
C GLU A 101 -8.46 -17.96 29.47
N ILE A 102 -8.03 -16.80 28.99
CA ILE A 102 -8.93 -15.80 28.42
C ILE A 102 -9.25 -16.21 26.98
N SER A 103 -10.53 -16.26 26.63
CA SER A 103 -10.95 -16.54 25.25
C SER A 103 -10.63 -15.37 24.31
N GLU A 104 -10.49 -15.64 23.01
CA GLU A 104 -10.23 -14.62 21.97
C GLU A 104 -11.27 -13.48 21.99
N ALA A 105 -12.56 -13.82 22.09
CA ALA A 105 -13.64 -12.82 22.15
C ALA A 105 -13.51 -11.89 23.37
N GLU A 106 -13.11 -12.44 24.51
CA GLU A 106 -12.93 -11.68 25.75
C GLU A 106 -11.64 -10.84 25.72
N ALA A 107 -10.60 -11.32 25.03
CA ALA A 107 -9.42 -10.54 24.70
C ALA A 107 -9.79 -9.31 23.86
N HIS A 108 -10.48 -9.48 22.74
CA HIS A 108 -10.93 -8.37 21.88
C HIS A 108 -11.80 -7.34 22.63
N ALA A 109 -12.74 -7.81 23.46
CA ALA A 109 -13.60 -6.92 24.25
C ALA A 109 -12.79 -6.07 25.25
N ARG A 110 -11.80 -6.65 25.93
CA ARG A 110 -10.94 -5.93 26.87
C ARG A 110 -10.00 -4.96 26.17
N ALA A 111 -9.44 -5.38 25.04
CA ALA A 111 -8.66 -4.56 24.13
C ALA A 111 -9.41 -3.29 23.67
N ALA A 112 -10.62 -3.46 23.16
CA ALA A 112 -11.44 -2.35 22.67
C ALA A 112 -11.86 -1.36 23.78
N ALA A 113 -12.06 -1.85 25.01
CA ALA A 113 -12.53 -1.05 26.13
C ALA A 113 -11.47 -0.09 26.69
N GLU A 114 -10.20 -0.52 26.77
CA GLU A 114 -9.10 0.31 27.30
C GLU A 114 -7.81 0.14 26.48
N PRO A 115 -7.63 0.96 25.42
CA PRO A 115 -6.39 1.00 24.65
C PRO A 115 -5.16 1.29 25.54
N GLY A 116 -4.32 0.28 25.77
CA GLY A 116 -3.04 0.41 26.49
C GLY A 116 -3.05 0.04 27.98
N LEU A 117 -4.18 -0.34 28.57
CA LEU A 117 -4.26 -0.92 29.92
C LEU A 117 -4.46 -2.44 29.81
N ALA A 118 -3.51 -3.21 30.35
CA ALA A 118 -3.52 -4.66 30.23
C ALA A 118 -4.62 -5.30 31.09
N PRO A 119 -5.18 -6.41 30.59
CA PRO A 119 -4.59 -7.68 31.00
C PRO A 119 -3.95 -8.45 29.83
N LEU A 120 -3.98 -7.88 28.62
CA LEU A 120 -3.35 -8.47 27.44
C LEU A 120 -1.85 -8.18 27.41
N TYR A 121 -1.07 -9.24 27.28
CA TYR A 121 0.35 -9.11 26.97
C TYR A 121 0.48 -8.75 25.49
N LEU A 122 0.81 -7.49 25.23
CA LEU A 122 1.14 -7.03 23.89
C LEU A 122 2.51 -7.61 23.52
N GLY A 123 2.53 -8.45 22.48
CA GLY A 123 3.76 -8.91 21.84
C GLY A 123 4.52 -7.74 21.18
N ARG A 124 5.65 -8.05 20.53
CA ARG A 124 6.55 -7.03 19.98
C ARG A 124 5.85 -6.14 18.96
N THR A 125 4.94 -6.71 18.18
CA THR A 125 4.23 -6.05 17.09
C THR A 125 3.10 -5.18 17.63
N ALA A 126 2.40 -5.68 18.64
CA ALA A 126 1.33 -5.01 19.35
C ALA A 126 1.76 -3.75 20.15
N LYS A 127 3.04 -3.62 20.55
CA LYS A 127 3.54 -2.43 21.29
C LYS A 127 3.73 -1.18 20.44
N ALA A 128 3.94 -1.35 19.14
CA ALA A 128 4.25 -0.27 18.20
C ALA A 128 3.25 -0.24 17.04
N TRP A 129 2.02 -0.72 17.27
CA TRP A 129 1.03 -0.95 16.21
C TRP A 129 0.62 0.32 15.45
N PHE A 130 0.70 1.50 16.09
CA PHE A 130 0.47 2.79 15.45
C PHE A 130 1.63 3.26 14.54
N LEU A 131 2.81 2.64 14.62
CA LEU A 131 3.94 3.01 13.78
C LEU A 131 3.83 2.32 12.42
N PRO A 132 4.22 3.01 11.32
CA PRO A 132 4.28 2.38 10.02
C PRO A 132 5.13 1.12 10.05
N ASN A 133 4.54 -0.03 9.73
CA ASN A 133 5.25 -1.30 9.67
C ASN A 133 6.45 -1.13 8.70
N PRO A 134 7.70 -1.53 9.08
CA PRO A 134 8.86 -1.48 8.20
C PRO A 134 8.67 -2.18 6.84
N ALA A 135 7.71 -3.10 6.73
CA ALA A 135 7.27 -3.69 5.47
C ALA A 135 6.68 -2.63 4.51
N VAL A 136 5.86 -1.71 5.01
CA VAL A 136 5.27 -0.60 4.25
C VAL A 136 6.36 0.36 3.76
N THR A 137 7.35 0.68 4.60
CA THR A 137 8.49 1.52 4.18
C THR A 137 9.33 0.88 3.09
N ARG A 138 9.55 -0.45 3.15
CA ARG A 138 10.26 -1.17 2.08
C ARG A 138 9.45 -1.18 0.80
N ALA A 139 8.14 -1.43 0.89
CA ALA A 139 7.24 -1.40 -0.25
C ALA A 139 7.20 -0.03 -0.92
N SER A 140 7.23 1.08 -0.16
CA SER A 140 7.21 2.43 -0.73
C SER A 140 8.46 2.75 -1.56
N VAL A 141 9.64 2.28 -1.14
CA VAL A 141 10.90 2.42 -1.90
C VAL A 141 10.83 1.63 -3.21
N VAL A 142 10.41 0.36 -3.16
CA VAL A 142 10.25 -0.48 -4.36
C VAL A 142 9.24 0.13 -5.32
N THR A 143 8.08 0.53 -4.81
CA THR A 143 6.99 1.16 -5.57
C THR A 143 7.47 2.44 -6.26
N SER A 144 8.23 3.28 -5.56
CA SER A 144 8.77 4.52 -6.13
C SER A 144 9.70 4.26 -7.32
N ASP A 145 10.56 3.25 -7.24
CA ASP A 145 11.43 2.88 -8.36
C ASP A 145 10.64 2.30 -9.55
N LEU A 146 9.64 1.46 -9.27
CA LEU A 146 8.78 0.88 -10.31
C LEU A 146 7.93 1.94 -11.02
N LEU A 147 7.33 2.88 -10.28
CA LEU A 147 6.58 3.99 -10.86
C LEU A 147 7.47 4.88 -11.72
N ARG A 148 8.71 5.15 -11.29
CA ARG A 148 9.68 5.89 -12.08
C ARG A 148 10.01 5.18 -13.40
N LYS A 149 10.25 3.86 -13.35
CA LYS A 149 10.50 3.03 -14.54
C LYS A 149 9.28 3.01 -15.48
N ALA A 150 8.09 2.85 -14.92
CA ALA A 150 6.83 2.89 -15.66
C ALA A 150 6.64 4.23 -16.36
N HIS A 151 6.86 5.35 -15.65
CA HIS A 151 6.77 6.70 -16.21
C HIS A 151 7.67 6.89 -17.43
N ILE A 152 8.95 6.54 -17.32
CA ILE A 152 9.92 6.64 -18.41
C ILE A 152 9.48 5.79 -19.61
N THR A 153 8.96 4.58 -19.34
CA THR A 153 8.55 3.63 -20.38
C THR A 153 7.28 4.11 -21.09
N ALA A 154 6.26 4.51 -20.33
CA ALA A 154 5.01 5.06 -20.84
C ALA A 154 5.26 6.31 -21.68
N PHE A 155 6.12 7.21 -21.22
CA PHE A 155 6.50 8.40 -21.98
C PHE A 155 7.16 8.03 -23.32
N LYS A 156 8.16 7.14 -23.31
CA LYS A 156 8.84 6.70 -24.54
C LYS A 156 7.88 6.05 -25.54
N LEU A 157 6.97 5.21 -25.06
CA LEU A 157 6.00 4.52 -25.90
C LEU A 157 4.92 5.45 -26.44
N ALA A 158 4.47 6.42 -25.65
CA ALA A 158 3.49 7.41 -26.07
C ALA A 158 4.04 8.38 -27.13
N MET A 159 5.35 8.67 -27.10
CA MET A 159 5.99 9.59 -28.06
C MET A 159 6.33 8.95 -29.40
N ARG A 160 6.32 7.61 -29.50
CA ARG A 160 6.46 6.86 -30.76
C ARG A 160 5.15 6.87 -31.54
#